data_AF-A0A3S8ZUH7-F1
#
_entry.id   AF-A0A3S8ZUH7-F1
#
_cell.length_a   1.000
_cell.length_b   1.000
_cell.length_c   1.000
_cell.angle_alpha   90.00
_cell.angle_beta   90.00
_cell.angle_gamma   90.00
#
_symmetry.space_group_name_H-M   'P 1'
#
loop_
_entity.id
_entity.type
_entity.pdbx_description
1 polymer ?
#
loop_
_entity_poly.entity_id
_entity_poly.type
_entity_poly.pdbx_seq_one_letter_code
_entity_poly.pdbx_strand_id
1 'polypeptide(L)'
;MTRTSQILYTLLFLSISCLSTYASAMYWPWPLNGKVVNLSSLPVAVWDGEHGIYTLPARSFSRKTLDVDHLYSSLNNRWCKIGPLKVEIDSKGNIDQCTCWVDNAGDACDSSVIVAKVRSSPAPKVVQAAQPASIPVNS
;
A
#
# COMPACT_ATOMS: atom_id res chain seq x y z
N MET A 1 36.77 -24.91 -3.95
CA MET A 1 36.08 -23.84 -3.18
C MET A 1 36.94 -23.49 -1.99
N THR A 2 37.42 -22.25 -1.89
CA THR A 2 38.24 -21.81 -0.75
C THR A 2 37.32 -21.45 0.42
N ARG A 3 37.79 -21.68 1.64
CA ARG A 3 37.07 -21.43 2.90
C ARG A 3 36.50 -20.00 3.00
N THR A 4 37.15 -19.06 2.33
CA THR A 4 36.76 -17.65 2.19
C THR A 4 35.49 -17.44 1.37
N SER A 5 35.27 -18.22 0.31
CA SER A 5 34.06 -18.12 -0.53
C SER A 5 32.82 -18.58 0.22
N GLN A 6 32.92 -19.67 1.02
CA GLN A 6 31.79 -20.18 1.81
C GLN A 6 31.31 -19.16 2.86
N ILE A 7 32.22 -18.48 3.56
CA ILE A 7 31.88 -17.46 4.55
C ILE A 7 31.13 -16.28 3.90
N LEU A 8 31.57 -15.87 2.71
CA LEU A 8 30.94 -14.78 1.97
C LEU A 8 29.50 -15.13 1.56
N TYR A 9 29.25 -16.36 1.09
CA TYR A 9 27.90 -16.81 0.74
C TYR A 9 26.99 -16.89 1.97
N THR A 10 27.49 -17.43 3.10
CA THR A 10 26.69 -17.51 4.32
C THR A 10 26.28 -16.13 4.83
N LEU A 11 27.20 -15.15 4.80
CA LEU A 11 26.89 -13.77 5.19
C LEU A 11 25.90 -13.08 4.25
N LEU A 12 26.00 -13.33 2.94
CA LEU A 12 25.06 -12.81 1.94
C LEU A 12 23.66 -13.41 2.10
N PHE A 13 23.56 -14.71 2.39
CA PHE A 13 22.26 -15.35 2.67
C PHE A 13 21.63 -14.82 3.96
N LEU A 14 22.42 -14.59 5.02
CA LEU A 14 21.93 -13.99 6.26
C LEU A 14 21.45 -12.56 6.06
N SER A 15 22.16 -11.75 5.26
CA SER A 15 21.72 -10.37 4.99
C SER A 15 20.45 -10.33 4.14
N ILE A 16 20.33 -11.15 3.10
CA ILE A 16 19.11 -11.25 2.29
C ILE A 16 17.92 -11.72 3.13
N SER A 17 18.12 -12.70 4.01
CA SER A 17 17.07 -13.21 4.91
C SER A 17 16.58 -12.13 5.89
N CYS A 18 17.47 -11.28 6.36
CA CYS A 18 17.13 -10.15 7.25
C CYS A 18 16.37 -9.04 6.51
N LEU A 19 16.69 -8.79 5.23
CA LEU A 19 15.99 -7.77 4.43
C LEU A 19 14.59 -8.20 3.98
N SER A 20 14.34 -9.50 3.77
CA SER A 20 13.02 -10.00 3.33
C SER A 20 11.91 -9.87 4.39
N THR A 21 12.24 -9.66 5.65
CA THR A 21 11.24 -9.46 6.73
C THR A 21 10.63 -8.06 6.75
N TYR A 22 11.19 -7.10 6.01
CA TYR A 22 10.73 -5.70 5.98
C TYR A 22 9.83 -5.36 4.78
N ALA A 23 9.52 -6.32 3.91
CA ALA A 23 8.70 -6.08 2.72
C ALA A 23 7.19 -6.26 2.94
N SER A 24 6.74 -6.47 4.18
CA SER A 24 5.32 -6.70 4.48
C SER A 24 4.71 -5.46 5.12
N ALA A 25 3.63 -4.99 4.52
CA ALA A 25 2.82 -3.84 4.95
C ALA A 25 3.51 -2.49 4.81
N MET A 26 2.90 -1.59 4.02
CA MET A 26 3.21 -0.16 4.07
C MET A 26 2.96 0.33 5.49
N TYR A 27 3.98 0.31 6.33
CA TYR A 27 3.95 0.88 7.67
C TYR A 27 3.90 2.39 7.48
N TRP A 28 2.70 2.98 7.48
CA TRP A 28 2.64 4.42 7.41
C TRP A 28 3.23 4.98 8.70
N PRO A 29 4.21 5.90 8.64
CA PRO A 29 4.70 6.54 9.85
C PRO A 29 3.55 7.33 10.48
N TRP A 30 3.47 7.28 11.81
CA TRP A 30 2.62 8.18 12.58
C TRP A 30 2.78 9.62 12.06
N PRO A 31 1.71 10.33 11.64
CA PRO A 31 0.31 10.20 12.06
C PRO A 31 -0.66 9.55 11.04
N LEU A 32 -0.20 8.66 10.16
CA LEU A 32 -0.97 8.26 8.97
C LEU A 32 -1.81 6.96 9.10
N ASN A 33 -1.86 6.32 10.27
CA ASN A 33 -2.66 5.10 10.51
C ASN A 33 -4.02 5.39 11.16
N GLY A 34 -4.98 4.49 10.96
CA GLY A 34 -6.37 4.67 11.32
C GLY A 34 -6.73 4.32 12.76
N LYS A 35 -7.78 4.95 13.29
CA LYS A 35 -8.39 4.59 14.58
C LYS A 35 -9.73 3.91 14.36
N VAL A 36 -9.94 2.73 14.93
CA VAL A 36 -11.25 2.06 14.88
C VAL A 36 -12.04 2.31 16.16
N VAL A 37 -13.32 2.63 16.02
CA VAL A 37 -14.29 2.66 17.12
C VAL A 37 -15.40 1.66 16.82
N ASN A 38 -15.50 0.61 17.63
CA ASN A 38 -16.52 -0.41 17.50
C ASN A 38 -17.71 -0.10 18.40
N LEU A 39 -18.77 0.50 17.85
CA LEU A 39 -20.03 0.75 18.56
C LEU A 39 -21.02 -0.41 18.40
N SER A 40 -20.65 -1.53 17.78
CA SER A 40 -21.53 -2.69 17.66
C SER A 40 -21.60 -3.50 18.96
N SER A 41 -22.53 -4.45 19.01
CA SER A 41 -22.64 -5.43 20.10
C SER A 41 -21.70 -6.63 19.94
N LEU A 42 -20.95 -6.71 18.84
CA LEU A 42 -20.11 -7.85 18.52
C LEU A 42 -18.63 -7.45 18.45
N PRO A 43 -17.71 -8.37 18.81
CA PRO A 43 -16.30 -8.17 18.51
C PRO A 43 -16.08 -8.16 16.99
N VAL A 44 -15.06 -7.43 16.55
CA VAL A 44 -14.66 -7.39 15.13
C VAL A 44 -13.20 -7.76 14.98
N ALA A 45 -12.84 -8.33 13.83
CA ALA A 45 -11.45 -8.55 13.48
C ALA A 45 -10.85 -7.29 12.85
N VAL A 46 -9.66 -6.95 13.29
CA VAL A 46 -8.83 -5.87 12.75
C VAL A 46 -7.44 -6.41 12.48
N TRP A 47 -6.70 -5.72 11.62
CA TRP A 47 -5.35 -6.09 11.26
C TRP A 47 -4.44 -4.87 11.25
N ASP A 48 -3.23 -5.06 11.78
CA ASP A 48 -2.11 -4.14 11.61
C ASP A 48 -0.83 -4.92 11.27
N GLY A 49 0.16 -4.21 10.72
CA GLY A 49 1.41 -4.82 10.26
C GLY A 49 2.34 -5.32 11.38
N GLU A 50 2.14 -4.89 12.63
CA GLU A 50 2.99 -5.27 13.77
C GLU A 50 2.45 -6.50 14.52
N HIS A 51 1.13 -6.58 14.70
CA HIS A 51 0.44 -7.57 15.54
C HIS A 51 -0.34 -8.60 14.72
N GLY A 52 -0.51 -8.38 13.41
CA GLY A 52 -1.32 -9.23 12.55
C GLY A 52 -2.82 -9.08 12.86
N ILE A 53 -3.59 -10.17 12.69
CA ILE A 53 -5.04 -10.15 12.95
C ILE A 53 -5.29 -10.26 14.44
N TYR A 54 -6.06 -9.32 14.99
CA TYR A 54 -6.52 -9.37 16.37
C TYR A 54 -7.98 -8.97 16.49
N THR A 55 -8.57 -9.30 17.64
CA THR A 55 -9.97 -8.99 17.92
C THR A 55 -10.09 -7.67 18.64
N LEU A 56 -10.89 -6.75 18.10
CA LEU A 56 -11.34 -5.55 18.78
C LEU A 56 -12.69 -5.84 19.45
N PRO A 57 -12.79 -5.80 20.79
CA PRO A 57 -14.03 -6.11 21.50
C PRO A 57 -15.21 -5.21 21.09
N ALA A 58 -16.43 -5.69 21.35
CA ALA A 58 -17.64 -4.88 21.25
C ALA A 58 -17.53 -3.62 22.13
N ARG A 59 -18.13 -2.51 21.70
CA ARG A 59 -18.17 -1.24 22.46
C ARG A 59 -16.78 -0.74 22.90
N SER A 60 -15.78 -0.89 22.03
CA SER A 60 -14.40 -0.52 22.32
C SER A 60 -13.75 0.28 21.19
N PHE A 61 -12.49 0.68 21.36
CA PHE A 61 -11.72 1.40 20.36
C PHE A 61 -10.29 0.87 20.28
N SER A 62 -9.67 0.96 19.10
CA SER A 62 -8.27 0.57 18.92
C SER A 62 -7.36 1.40 19.83
N ARG A 63 -6.37 0.77 20.44
CA ARG A 63 -5.44 1.46 21.36
C ARG A 63 -4.65 2.51 20.58
N LYS A 64 -4.23 3.59 21.25
CA LYS A 64 -3.44 4.68 20.63
C LYS A 64 -2.11 4.23 20.01
N THR A 65 -1.62 3.05 20.41
CA THR A 65 -0.38 2.44 19.92
C THR A 65 -0.62 1.42 18.80
N LEU A 66 -1.87 1.15 18.44
CA LEU A 66 -2.23 0.13 17.46
C LEU A 66 -2.77 0.83 16.21
N ASP A 67 -1.94 0.80 15.19
CA ASP A 67 -2.11 1.44 13.90
C ASP A 67 -2.95 0.54 12.98
N VAL A 68 -4.28 0.60 13.09
CA VAL A 68 -5.15 -0.32 12.32
C VAL A 68 -5.13 0.05 10.84
N ASP A 69 -4.71 -0.90 9.99
CA ASP A 69 -4.73 -0.74 8.53
C ASP A 69 -5.99 -1.38 7.91
N HIS A 70 -6.48 -2.50 8.46
CA HIS A 70 -7.72 -3.13 7.97
C HIS A 70 -8.70 -3.48 9.07
N LEU A 71 -9.98 -3.34 8.75
CA LEU A 71 -11.11 -3.78 9.56
C LEU A 71 -11.96 -4.76 8.76
N TYR A 72 -12.23 -5.93 9.32
CA TYR A 72 -13.07 -6.91 8.65
C TYR A 72 -14.56 -6.59 8.81
N SER A 73 -15.29 -6.63 7.70
CA SER A 73 -16.76 -6.53 7.69
C SER A 73 -17.37 -7.90 7.46
N SER A 74 -18.11 -8.41 8.44
CA SER A 74 -18.89 -9.63 8.28
C SER A 74 -20.08 -9.46 7.34
N LEU A 75 -20.59 -8.23 7.17
CA LEU A 75 -21.71 -7.94 6.27
C LEU A 75 -21.29 -8.06 4.79
N ASN A 76 -20.08 -7.60 4.47
CA ASN A 76 -19.56 -7.61 3.10
C ASN A 76 -18.64 -8.81 2.82
N ASN A 77 -18.26 -9.57 3.86
CA ASN A 77 -17.23 -10.62 3.81
C ASN A 77 -15.91 -10.13 3.18
N ARG A 78 -15.50 -8.89 3.50
CA ARG A 78 -14.33 -8.21 2.94
C ARG A 78 -13.64 -7.35 3.98
N TRP A 79 -12.40 -6.99 3.70
CA TRP A 79 -11.60 -6.10 4.53
C TRP A 79 -11.73 -4.66 4.05
N CYS A 80 -12.10 -3.79 4.97
CA CYS A 80 -12.11 -2.35 4.81
C CYS A 80 -10.68 -1.83 5.05
N LYS A 81 -10.02 -1.30 4.02
CA LYS A 81 -8.74 -0.60 4.22
C LYS A 81 -9.00 0.78 4.81
N ILE A 82 -8.29 1.09 5.88
CA ILE A 82 -8.47 2.29 6.67
C ILE A 82 -7.35 3.27 6.32
N GLY A 83 -7.72 4.53 6.06
CA GLY A 83 -6.77 5.62 5.87
C GLY A 83 -6.33 6.24 7.20
N PRO A 84 -5.75 7.46 7.19
CA PRO A 84 -5.29 8.16 8.40
C PRO A 84 -6.42 8.65 9.33
N LEU A 85 -7.66 8.23 9.06
CA LEU A 85 -8.86 8.72 9.71
C LEU A 85 -9.39 7.73 10.74
N LYS A 86 -10.28 8.24 11.60
CA LYS A 86 -11.12 7.40 12.44
C LYS A 86 -12.12 6.68 11.54
N VAL A 87 -12.38 5.40 11.80
CA VAL A 87 -13.46 4.60 11.22
C VAL A 87 -14.35 4.09 12.35
N GLU A 88 -15.66 4.23 12.17
CA GLU A 88 -16.64 3.74 13.12
C GLU A 88 -17.41 2.54 12.55
N ILE A 89 -17.64 1.56 13.41
CA ILE A 89 -18.62 0.50 13.18
C ILE A 89 -19.86 0.88 13.98
N ASP A 90 -21.00 1.06 13.31
CA ASP A 90 -22.24 1.44 13.99
C ASP A 90 -22.83 0.28 14.81
N SER A 91 -23.98 0.53 15.46
CA SER A 91 -24.66 -0.50 16.28
C SER A 91 -25.17 -1.70 15.47
N LYS A 92 -25.29 -1.58 14.14
CA LYS A 92 -25.76 -2.62 13.21
C LYS A 92 -24.60 -3.32 12.50
N GLY A 93 -23.36 -2.86 12.65
CA GLY A 93 -22.19 -3.42 11.99
C GLY A 93 -21.82 -2.74 10.66
N ASN A 94 -22.46 -1.62 10.31
CA ASN A 94 -22.12 -0.87 9.10
C ASN A 94 -20.81 -0.09 9.30
N ILE A 95 -20.06 0.08 8.20
CA ILE A 95 -18.76 0.74 8.17
C ILE A 95 -18.75 1.70 6.98
N ASP A 96 -18.69 3.01 7.23
CA ASP A 96 -18.95 4.04 6.21
C ASP A 96 -17.72 4.87 5.82
N GLN A 97 -16.50 4.47 6.24
CA GLN A 97 -15.27 5.27 6.10
C GLN A 97 -14.06 4.46 5.59
N CYS A 98 -14.33 3.43 4.80
CA CYS A 98 -13.28 2.67 4.13
C CYS A 98 -12.67 3.48 2.99
N THR A 99 -11.34 3.49 2.88
CA THR A 99 -10.66 4.00 1.69
C THR A 99 -10.96 3.10 0.48
N CYS A 100 -10.99 1.79 0.70
CA CYS A 100 -11.43 0.80 -0.28
C CYS A 100 -11.80 -0.52 0.42
N TRP A 101 -12.33 -1.46 -0.35
CA TRP A 101 -12.60 -2.83 0.08
C TRP A 101 -11.66 -3.80 -0.64
N VAL A 102 -11.02 -4.67 0.12
CA VAL A 102 -10.06 -5.68 -0.36
C VAL A 102 -10.43 -7.07 0.17
N ASP A 103 -9.88 -8.11 -0.44
CA ASP A 103 -10.30 -9.48 -0.15
C ASP A 103 -9.52 -10.08 1.03
N ASN A 104 -8.26 -9.67 1.25
CA ASN A 104 -7.44 -10.14 2.36
C ASN A 104 -6.91 -8.97 3.21
N ALA A 105 -6.62 -9.26 4.48
CA ALA A 105 -5.89 -8.34 5.35
C ALA A 105 -4.48 -8.09 4.79
N GLY A 106 -4.02 -6.84 4.84
CA GLY A 106 -2.72 -6.43 4.30
C GLY A 106 -2.70 -6.11 2.81
N ASP A 107 -3.75 -6.46 2.07
CA ASP A 107 -3.86 -6.09 0.66
C ASP A 107 -3.91 -4.55 0.54
N ALA A 108 -3.16 -4.02 -0.43
CA ALA A 108 -3.30 -2.62 -0.81
C ALA A 108 -4.65 -2.41 -1.51
N CYS A 109 -5.17 -1.18 -1.47
CA CYS A 109 -6.22 -0.82 -2.43
C CYS A 109 -5.68 -1.03 -3.84
N ASP A 110 -6.48 -1.61 -4.73
CA ASP A 110 -6.20 -1.61 -6.16
C ASP A 110 -6.09 -0.16 -6.62
N SER A 111 -4.86 0.37 -6.62
CA SER A 111 -4.50 1.50 -7.43
C SER A 111 -4.29 0.93 -8.82
N SER A 112 -5.37 0.64 -9.53
CA SER A 112 -5.28 0.78 -10.97
C SER A 112 -4.95 2.25 -11.19
N VAL A 113 -3.65 2.56 -11.23
CA VAL A 113 -3.17 3.66 -12.02
C VAL A 113 -3.86 3.40 -13.35
N ILE A 114 -4.80 4.27 -13.73
CA ILE A 114 -5.17 4.37 -15.12
C ILE A 114 -3.85 4.80 -15.79
N VAL A 115 -2.99 3.83 -16.09
CA VAL A 115 -2.03 3.95 -17.16
C VAL A 115 -2.97 4.07 -18.32
N ALA A 116 -3.32 5.32 -18.67
CA ALA A 116 -3.96 5.62 -19.92
C ALA A 116 -3.17 4.80 -20.92
N LYS A 117 -3.82 3.78 -21.50
CA LYS A 117 -3.23 3.02 -22.58
C LYS A 117 -3.02 4.05 -23.66
N VAL A 118 -1.85 4.68 -23.66
CA VAL A 118 -1.39 5.49 -24.76
C VAL A 118 -1.35 4.47 -25.87
N ARG A 119 -2.42 4.43 -26.67
CA ARG A 119 -2.35 3.84 -28.00
C ARG A 119 -1.19 4.58 -28.63
N SER A 120 -0.05 3.92 -28.71
CA SER A 120 1.09 4.40 -29.46
C SER A 120 0.64 4.44 -30.91
N SER A 121 0.02 5.55 -31.30
CA SER A 121 0.00 5.92 -32.70
C SER A 121 1.46 6.12 -33.10
N PRO A 122 1.90 5.56 -34.24
CA PRO A 122 3.25 5.79 -34.75
C PRO A 122 3.53 7.29 -34.78
N ALA A 123 4.70 7.70 -34.30
CA ALA A 123 5.12 9.09 -34.37
C ALA A 123 5.08 9.56 -35.83
N PRO A 124 4.52 10.75 -36.13
CA PRO A 124 4.56 11.29 -37.48
C PRO A 124 6.02 11.43 -37.91
N LYS A 125 6.34 10.94 -39.11
CA LYS A 125 7.67 11.12 -39.73
C LYS A 125 7.98 12.61 -39.80
N VAL A 126 8.99 13.04 -39.06
CA VAL A 126 9.56 14.38 -39.17
C VAL A 126 10.20 14.48 -40.54
N VAL A 127 9.61 15.27 -41.44
CA VAL A 127 10.27 15.68 -42.69
C VAL A 127 11.38 16.65 -42.30
N GLN A 128 12.60 16.30 -42.64
CA GLN A 128 13.79 17.08 -42.34
C GLN A 128 13.70 18.46 -43.00
N ALA A 129 13.65 19.52 -42.19
CA ALA A 129 13.67 20.89 -42.69
C ALA A 129 15.01 21.17 -43.38
N ALA A 130 14.96 21.79 -44.56
CA ALA A 130 16.14 22.17 -45.33
C ALA A 130 17.01 23.17 -44.55
N GLN A 131 18.33 22.97 -44.60
CA GLN A 131 19.32 23.85 -43.97
C GLN A 131 19.21 25.29 -44.52
N PRO A 132 19.29 26.33 -43.67
CA PRO A 132 19.36 27.71 -44.13
C PRO A 132 20.72 27.98 -44.80
N ALA A 133 20.67 28.68 -45.94
CA ALA A 133 21.85 29.08 -46.69
C ALA A 133 22.69 30.12 -45.90
N SER A 134 24.00 29.94 -45.92
CA SER A 134 24.99 30.86 -45.35
C SER A 134 24.97 32.23 -46.04
N ILE A 135 24.96 33.31 -45.23
CA ILE A 135 25.01 34.70 -45.69
C ILE A 135 26.47 35.05 -46.07
N PRO A 136 26.74 35.64 -47.25
CA PRO A 136 28.09 36.08 -47.61
C PRO A 136 28.48 37.35 -46.84
N VAL A 137 29.71 37.36 -46.33
CA VAL A 137 30.38 38.54 -45.75
C VAL A 137 31.00 39.32 -46.91
N ASN A 138 30.59 40.59 -47.08
CA ASN A 138 31.25 41.50 -48.01
C ASN A 138 32.14 42.49 -47.23
N SER A 139 33.33 42.71 -47.79
CA SER A 139 34.39 43.63 -47.34
C SER A 139 34.09 45.09 -47.70
#